data_AF-A0A3S3PF95-F1
#
_entry.id   AF-A0A3S3PF95-F1
#
_cell.length_a   1.000
_cell.length_b   1.000
_cell.length_c   1.000
_cell.angle_alpha   90.00
_cell.angle_beta   90.00
_cell.angle_gamma   90.00
#
_symmetry.space_group_name_H-M   'P 1'
#
loop_
_entity.id
_entity.type
_entity.pdbx_description
1 polymer ?
#
loop_
_entity_poly.entity_id
_entity_poly.type
_entity_poly.pdbx_seq_one_letter_code
_entity_poly.pdbx_strand_id
1 'polypeptide(L)'
;MYHPCADEVCSRPRCKILQIFDDLIFVFFAIEMLIKMTAMGIRGSKGAYLSETWNRLDFFIVIAGAFEYCLDVGNINLSAIRTVRVLRPLRAINRIPSMRILVMLLLDTLPMLGNVLLLCFFVFFIFGIIGVQLWAGLLRQRCFLELPHNVTLPAPIASHYQIMEAADKDYICSLDKDHGIHRCHDLPPTKEGDRLCEGTVEQIRDSLSNETFCVNWSQYYTRCKAGDKNPFQGAISFDNVGMAWTAIFLVISLEGWTEIMYYVQDAHSFWDWVYFVLLIV
;
A
#
# COMPACT_ATOMS: atom_id res chain seq x y z
N MET A 1 7.53 -21.21 16.01
CA MET A 1 6.88 -19.98 15.50
C MET A 1 7.98 -19.11 14.92
N TYR A 2 7.86 -18.72 13.67
CA TYR A 2 8.87 -17.94 12.95
C TYR A 2 8.95 -16.51 13.48
N HIS A 3 10.17 -16.00 13.73
CA HIS A 3 10.40 -14.61 14.16
C HIS A 3 11.14 -13.83 13.07
N PRO A 4 10.45 -12.98 12.28
CA PRO A 4 11.02 -12.33 11.10
C PRO A 4 12.25 -11.46 11.44
N CYS A 5 12.27 -10.79 12.59
CA CYS A 5 13.37 -9.90 12.98
C CYS A 5 14.60 -10.62 13.58
N ALA A 6 14.51 -11.92 13.88
CA ALA A 6 15.58 -12.66 14.59
C ALA A 6 16.12 -13.86 13.80
N ASP A 7 15.39 -14.33 12.79
CA ASP A 7 15.69 -15.55 12.04
C ASP A 7 16.26 -15.28 10.62
N GLU A 8 16.72 -14.06 10.32
CA GLU A 8 17.39 -13.75 9.04
C GLU A 8 18.66 -14.59 8.82
N VAL A 9 19.40 -14.87 9.90
CA VAL A 9 20.52 -15.82 9.95
C VAL A 9 20.25 -16.82 11.06
N CYS A 10 20.03 -18.10 10.68
CA CYS A 10 19.63 -19.18 11.58
C CYS A 10 20.76 -19.63 12.54
N SER A 11 21.09 -18.76 13.50
CA SER A 11 22.17 -18.96 14.48
C SER A 11 21.65 -19.60 15.77
N ARG A 12 20.40 -19.31 16.16
CA ARG A 12 19.80 -19.76 17.42
C ARG A 12 19.42 -21.25 17.37
N PRO A 13 19.55 -21.99 18.49
CA PRO A 13 19.24 -23.43 18.54
C PRO A 13 17.78 -23.73 18.20
N ARG A 14 16.86 -22.82 18.55
CA ARG A 14 15.42 -22.94 18.21
C ARG A 14 15.19 -22.94 16.70
N CYS A 15 15.84 -22.03 15.97
CA CYS A 15 15.74 -21.96 14.52
C CYS A 15 16.27 -23.24 13.87
N LYS A 16 17.41 -23.76 14.35
CA LYS A 16 17.98 -25.03 13.87
C LYS A 16 17.07 -26.23 14.12
N ILE A 17 16.46 -26.32 15.31
CA ILE A 17 15.51 -27.39 15.62
C ILE A 17 14.30 -27.32 14.68
N LEU A 18 13.75 -26.11 14.46
CA LEU A 18 12.61 -25.91 13.59
C LEU A 18 12.94 -26.29 12.14
N GLN A 19 14.13 -25.93 11.66
CA GLN A 19 14.63 -26.30 10.34
C GLN A 19 14.76 -27.83 10.18
N ILE A 20 15.30 -28.52 11.18
CA ILE A 20 15.40 -29.99 11.17
C ILE A 20 14.01 -30.64 11.06
N PHE A 21 13.03 -30.15 11.82
CA PHE A 21 11.66 -30.64 11.72
C PHE A 21 11.08 -30.40 10.32
N ASP A 22 11.27 -29.21 9.76
CA ASP A 22 10.81 -28.88 8.41
C ASP A 22 11.45 -29.77 7.33
N ASP A 23 12.74 -30.08 7.46
CA ASP A 23 13.48 -30.96 6.53
C ASP A 23 13.00 -32.41 6.64
N LEU A 24 12.78 -32.92 7.87
CA LEU A 24 12.23 -34.26 8.08
C LEU A 24 10.83 -34.40 7.48
N ILE A 25 9.99 -33.38 7.68
CA ILE A 25 8.63 -33.32 7.12
C ILE A 25 8.72 -33.29 5.58
N PHE A 26 9.64 -32.52 5.01
CA PHE A 26 9.83 -32.46 3.57
C PHE A 26 10.21 -33.83 2.98
N VAL A 27 11.18 -34.51 3.57
CA VAL A 27 11.64 -35.84 3.12
C VAL A 27 10.50 -36.87 3.18
N PHE A 28 9.73 -36.87 4.27
CA PHE A 28 8.57 -37.76 4.40
C PHE A 28 7.56 -37.57 3.25
N PHE A 29 7.24 -36.32 2.91
CA PHE A 29 6.31 -36.03 1.82
C PHE A 29 6.89 -36.34 0.43
N ALA A 30 8.18 -36.12 0.22
CA ALA A 30 8.83 -36.50 -1.04
C ALA A 30 8.76 -38.03 -1.26
N ILE A 31 8.95 -38.81 -0.19
CA ILE A 31 8.80 -40.27 -0.23
C ILE A 31 7.33 -40.66 -0.48
N GLU A 32 6.37 -40.06 0.22
CA GLU A 32 4.93 -40.28 -0.01
C GLU A 32 4.57 -40.04 -1.49
N MET A 33 5.06 -38.94 -2.07
CA MET A 33 4.86 -38.60 -3.49
C MET A 33 5.45 -39.66 -4.42
N LEU A 34 6.71 -40.08 -4.19
CA LEU A 34 7.39 -41.11 -4.97
C LEU A 34 6.62 -42.43 -4.97
N ILE A 35 6.14 -42.86 -3.80
CA ILE A 35 5.35 -44.10 -3.66
C ILE A 35 4.03 -44.00 -4.43
N LYS A 36 3.31 -42.88 -4.33
CA LYS A 36 2.06 -42.68 -5.08
C LYS A 36 2.31 -42.66 -6.60
N MET A 37 3.42 -42.04 -7.01
CA MET A 37 3.75 -41.89 -8.42
C MET A 37 4.12 -43.22 -9.09
N THR A 38 4.82 -44.11 -8.38
CA THR A 38 5.14 -45.46 -8.86
C THR A 38 3.92 -46.39 -8.85
N ALA A 39 3.06 -46.30 -7.83
CA ALA A 39 1.87 -47.15 -7.71
C ALA A 39 0.75 -46.80 -8.69
N MET A 40 0.50 -45.50 -8.93
CA MET A 40 -0.63 -45.02 -9.75
C MET A 40 -0.23 -44.70 -11.20
N GLY A 41 1.07 -44.55 -11.48
CA GLY A 41 1.59 -44.07 -12.76
C GLY A 41 1.53 -42.54 -12.92
N ILE A 42 2.40 -42.00 -13.78
CA ILE A 42 2.65 -40.55 -13.90
C ILE A 42 1.57 -39.85 -14.75
N ARG A 43 1.27 -40.37 -15.94
CA ARG A 43 0.38 -39.72 -16.92
C ARG A 43 -0.31 -40.79 -17.79
N GLY A 44 -1.63 -40.67 -18.01
CA GLY A 44 -2.32 -41.36 -19.11
C GLY A 44 -3.46 -42.31 -18.74
N SER A 45 -3.57 -42.78 -17.48
CA SER A 45 -4.71 -43.58 -17.03
C SER A 45 -5.68 -42.73 -16.19
N LYS A 46 -6.98 -43.09 -16.16
CA LYS A 46 -8.03 -42.40 -15.36
C LYS A 46 -7.76 -42.41 -13.85
N GLY A 47 -6.77 -43.19 -13.39
CA GLY A 47 -6.31 -43.24 -11.99
C GLY A 47 -4.87 -42.76 -11.78
N ALA A 48 -4.24 -42.11 -12.77
CA ALA A 48 -2.87 -41.63 -12.65
C ALA A 48 -2.74 -40.51 -11.61
N TYR A 49 -1.57 -40.41 -10.97
CA TYR A 49 -1.29 -39.45 -9.89
C TYR A 49 -1.62 -38.00 -10.30
N LEU A 50 -1.25 -37.60 -11.51
CA LEU A 50 -1.51 -36.25 -12.04
C LEU A 50 -2.94 -36.03 -12.52
N SER A 51 -3.87 -36.98 -12.38
CA SER A 51 -5.28 -36.74 -12.72
C SER A 51 -6.02 -36.01 -11.58
N GLU A 52 -5.60 -36.19 -10.32
CA GLU A 52 -6.24 -35.58 -9.16
C GLU A 52 -5.66 -34.18 -8.87
N THR A 53 -6.53 -33.16 -8.77
CA THR A 53 -6.14 -31.75 -8.55
C THR A 53 -5.29 -31.56 -7.29
N TRP A 54 -5.59 -32.29 -6.21
CA TRP A 54 -4.87 -32.19 -4.95
C TRP A 54 -3.47 -32.82 -4.99
N ASN A 55 -3.30 -33.90 -5.75
CA ASN A 55 -2.00 -34.51 -6.00
C ASN A 55 -1.14 -33.62 -6.90
N ARG A 56 -1.74 -32.85 -7.83
CA ARG A 56 -1.02 -31.81 -8.59
C ARG A 56 -0.48 -30.71 -7.70
N LEU A 57 -1.25 -30.27 -6.70
CA LEU A 57 -0.82 -29.27 -5.72
C LEU A 57 0.32 -29.82 -4.85
N ASP A 58 0.21 -31.06 -4.37
CA ASP A 58 1.26 -31.71 -3.57
C ASP A 58 2.58 -31.84 -4.35
N PHE A 59 2.50 -32.30 -5.61
CA PHE A 59 3.62 -32.35 -6.54
C PHE A 59 4.30 -30.98 -6.69
N PHE A 60 3.53 -29.91 -6.93
CA PHE A 60 4.06 -28.57 -7.07
C PHE A 60 4.85 -28.12 -5.83
N ILE A 61 4.31 -28.35 -4.63
CA ILE A 61 4.98 -27.95 -3.38
C ILE A 61 6.26 -28.78 -3.17
N VAL A 62 6.26 -30.09 -3.47
CA VAL A 62 7.47 -30.94 -3.34
C VAL A 62 8.56 -30.49 -4.30
N ILE A 63 8.22 -30.23 -5.57
CA ILE A 63 9.19 -29.76 -6.57
C ILE A 63 9.73 -28.38 -6.22
N ALA A 64 8.86 -27.44 -5.80
CA ALA A 64 9.30 -26.10 -5.44
C ALA A 64 10.21 -26.10 -4.20
N GLY A 65 9.94 -26.97 -3.22
CA GLY A 65 10.81 -27.20 -2.06
C GLY A 65 12.14 -27.90 -2.41
N ALA A 66 12.12 -28.86 -3.34
CA ALA A 66 13.33 -29.51 -3.84
C ALA A 66 14.24 -28.51 -4.59
N PHE A 67 13.63 -27.64 -5.40
CA PHE A 67 14.33 -26.60 -6.13
C PHE A 67 14.95 -25.58 -5.18
N GLU A 68 14.24 -25.17 -4.13
CA GLU A 68 14.80 -24.35 -3.05
C GLU A 68 16.04 -25.01 -2.40
N TYR A 69 15.97 -26.29 -2.05
CA TYR A 69 17.09 -27.01 -1.44
C TYR A 69 18.32 -27.06 -2.38
N CYS A 70 18.08 -27.27 -3.68
CA CYS A 70 19.14 -27.28 -4.68
C CYS A 70 19.86 -25.92 -4.83
N LEU A 71 19.12 -24.81 -4.74
CA LEU A 71 19.69 -23.46 -4.82
C LEU A 71 20.49 -23.07 -3.57
N ASP A 72 20.08 -23.55 -2.39
CA ASP A 72 20.81 -23.32 -1.14
C ASP A 72 22.20 -23.99 -1.19
N VAL A 73 22.28 -25.18 -1.79
CA VAL A 73 23.56 -25.87 -2.06
C VAL A 73 24.43 -25.11 -3.08
N GLY A 74 23.80 -24.41 -4.03
CA GLY A 74 24.48 -23.59 -5.04
C GLY A 74 24.95 -22.21 -4.57
N ASN A 75 24.70 -21.82 -3.30
CA ASN A 75 24.92 -20.46 -2.77
C ASN A 75 24.23 -19.33 -3.57
N ILE A 76 23.17 -19.66 -4.32
CA ILE A 76 22.41 -18.67 -5.09
C ILE A 76 21.25 -18.17 -4.22
N ASN A 77 21.43 -17.03 -3.57
CA ASN A 77 20.46 -16.47 -2.63
C ASN A 77 19.32 -15.73 -3.33
N LEU A 78 18.28 -16.45 -3.76
CA LEU A 78 17.02 -15.84 -4.19
C LEU A 78 16.06 -15.72 -3.01
N SER A 79 16.03 -14.56 -2.35
CA SER A 79 15.13 -14.29 -1.20
C SER A 79 13.65 -14.59 -1.51
N ALA A 80 13.21 -14.35 -2.75
CA ALA A 80 11.85 -14.62 -3.18
C ALA A 80 11.45 -16.11 -3.06
N ILE A 81 12.39 -17.05 -3.26
CA ILE A 81 12.07 -18.48 -3.24
C ILE A 81 11.77 -19.01 -1.83
N ARG A 82 12.30 -18.34 -0.80
CA ARG A 82 12.01 -18.65 0.60
C ARG A 82 10.53 -18.43 0.96
N THR A 83 9.81 -17.59 0.20
CA THR A 83 8.37 -17.36 0.40
C THR A 83 7.52 -18.59 0.04
N VAL A 84 8.02 -19.48 -0.83
CA VAL A 84 7.32 -20.71 -1.22
C VAL A 84 7.08 -21.64 -0.02
N ARG A 85 7.89 -21.54 1.04
CA ARG A 85 7.67 -22.28 2.30
C ARG A 85 6.30 -22.00 2.92
N VAL A 86 5.70 -20.82 2.67
CA VAL A 86 4.33 -20.47 3.11
C VAL A 86 3.27 -21.40 2.51
N LEU A 87 3.57 -22.08 1.40
CA LEU A 87 2.64 -23.04 0.79
C LEU A 87 2.66 -24.41 1.48
N ARG A 88 3.68 -24.76 2.27
CA ARG A 88 3.80 -26.08 2.92
C ARG A 88 2.61 -26.43 3.82
N PRO A 89 2.04 -25.51 4.64
CA PRO A 89 0.83 -25.76 5.42
C PRO A 89 -0.40 -26.15 4.57
N LEU A 90 -0.48 -25.74 3.29
CA LEU A 90 -1.63 -26.10 2.44
C LEU A 90 -1.71 -27.62 2.19
N ARG A 91 -0.62 -28.38 2.37
CA ARG A 91 -0.65 -29.85 2.32
C ARG A 91 -1.55 -30.48 3.40
N ALA A 92 -1.75 -29.78 4.53
CA ALA A 92 -2.65 -30.24 5.59
C ALA A 92 -4.11 -30.32 5.11
N ILE A 93 -4.51 -29.50 4.14
CA ILE A 93 -5.85 -29.51 3.53
C ILE A 93 -6.11 -30.85 2.83
N ASN A 94 -5.09 -31.45 2.20
CA ASN A 94 -5.19 -32.76 1.53
C ASN A 94 -5.31 -33.92 2.52
N ARG A 95 -4.78 -33.76 3.73
CA ARG A 95 -4.79 -34.79 4.77
C ARG A 95 -6.07 -34.80 5.59
N ILE A 96 -6.73 -33.65 5.73
CA ILE A 96 -7.96 -33.51 6.52
C ILE A 96 -9.16 -33.45 5.56
N PRO A 97 -9.93 -34.54 5.40
CA PRO A 97 -11.04 -34.59 4.43
C PRO A 97 -12.09 -33.49 4.68
N SER A 98 -12.32 -33.11 5.94
CA SER A 98 -13.25 -32.03 6.29
C SER A 98 -12.82 -30.66 5.72
N MET A 99 -11.52 -30.35 5.73
CA MET A 99 -10.99 -29.09 5.18
C MET A 99 -11.05 -29.10 3.65
N ARG A 100 -10.75 -30.24 3.03
CA ARG A 100 -10.86 -30.44 1.57
C ARG A 100 -12.28 -30.18 1.07
N ILE A 101 -13.30 -30.70 1.77
CA ILE A 101 -14.70 -30.50 1.39
C ILE A 101 -15.05 -29.01 1.46
N LEU A 102 -14.65 -28.31 2.53
CA LEU A 102 -14.92 -26.88 2.67
C LEU A 102 -14.31 -26.04 1.54
N VAL A 103 -13.05 -26.28 1.19
CA VAL A 103 -12.38 -25.55 0.10
C VAL A 103 -13.03 -25.83 -1.25
N MET A 104 -13.42 -27.08 -1.51
CA MET A 104 -14.13 -27.43 -2.75
C MET A 104 -15.49 -26.71 -2.85
N LEU A 105 -16.27 -26.69 -1.77
CA LEU A 105 -17.53 -25.95 -1.72
C LEU A 105 -17.34 -24.44 -1.94
N LEU A 106 -16.24 -23.87 -1.42
CA LEU A 106 -15.90 -22.47 -1.67
C LEU A 106 -15.57 -22.25 -3.16
N LEU A 107 -14.72 -23.09 -3.75
CA LEU A 107 -14.36 -22.99 -5.17
C LEU A 107 -15.56 -23.21 -6.08
N ASP A 108 -16.51 -24.07 -5.71
CA ASP A 108 -17.74 -24.34 -6.46
C ASP A 108 -18.68 -23.12 -6.50
N THR A 109 -18.60 -22.20 -5.52
CA THR A 109 -19.41 -20.98 -5.51
C THR A 109 -18.76 -19.80 -6.26
N LEU A 110 -17.44 -19.82 -6.51
CA LEU A 110 -16.73 -18.76 -7.23
C LEU A 110 -17.26 -18.46 -8.64
N PRO A 111 -17.64 -19.45 -9.48
CA PRO A 111 -18.19 -19.18 -10.81
C PRO A 111 -19.47 -18.33 -10.77
N MET A 112 -20.29 -18.51 -9.73
CA MET A 112 -21.53 -17.73 -9.56
C MET A 112 -21.23 -16.25 -9.22
N LEU A 113 -20.12 -15.98 -8.52
CA LEU A 113 -19.64 -14.63 -8.22
C LEU A 113 -19.09 -13.91 -9.46
N GLY A 114 -18.72 -14.64 -10.52
CA GLY A 114 -18.10 -14.07 -11.73
C GLY A 114 -18.92 -12.95 -12.38
N ASN A 115 -20.25 -13.07 -12.38
CA ASN A 115 -21.15 -12.04 -12.92
C ASN A 115 -21.04 -10.72 -12.13
N VAL A 116 -20.95 -10.82 -10.80
CA VAL A 116 -20.80 -9.65 -9.91
C VAL A 116 -19.42 -9.02 -10.08
N LEU A 117 -18.37 -9.83 -10.21
CA LEU A 117 -17.01 -9.34 -10.48
C LEU A 117 -16.92 -8.60 -11.81
N LEU A 118 -17.61 -9.06 -12.85
CA LEU A 118 -17.67 -8.38 -14.14
C LEU A 118 -18.35 -7.02 -14.03
N LEU A 119 -19.48 -6.93 -13.31
CA LEU A 119 -20.12 -5.65 -13.02
C LEU A 119 -19.20 -4.72 -12.23
N CYS A 120 -18.54 -5.24 -11.20
CA CYS A 120 -17.59 -4.50 -10.37
C CYS A 120 -16.43 -3.94 -11.22
N PHE A 121 -15.90 -4.73 -12.16
CA PHE A 121 -14.86 -4.27 -13.09
C PHE A 121 -15.31 -3.07 -13.93
N PHE A 122 -16.56 -3.06 -14.42
CA PHE A 122 -17.09 -1.91 -15.18
C PHE A 122 -17.23 -0.66 -14.31
N VAL A 123 -17.68 -0.79 -13.06
CA VAL A 123 -17.76 0.32 -12.11
C VAL A 123 -16.36 0.91 -11.88
N PHE A 124 -15.36 0.07 -11.59
CA PHE A 124 -13.97 0.49 -11.43
C PHE A 124 -13.42 1.19 -12.68
N PHE A 125 -13.75 0.69 -13.87
CA PHE A 125 -13.30 1.28 -15.11
C PHE A 125 -13.92 2.66 -15.35
N ILE A 126 -15.24 2.79 -15.25
CA ILE A 126 -15.95 4.05 -15.52
C ILE A 126 -15.52 5.12 -14.52
N PHE A 127 -15.64 4.84 -13.22
CA PHE A 127 -15.26 5.79 -12.18
C PHE A 127 -13.75 6.05 -12.17
N GLY A 128 -12.93 5.04 -12.47
CA GLY A 128 -11.48 5.19 -12.58
C GLY A 128 -11.07 6.17 -13.68
N ILE A 129 -11.67 6.08 -14.87
CA ILE A 129 -11.38 7.03 -15.96
C ILE A 129 -11.88 8.42 -15.62
N ILE A 130 -13.09 8.55 -15.05
CA ILE A 130 -13.63 9.86 -14.62
C ILE A 130 -12.69 10.51 -13.60
N GLY A 131 -12.27 9.77 -12.57
CA GLY A 131 -11.38 10.27 -11.52
C GLY A 131 -10.02 10.70 -12.06
N VAL A 132 -9.44 9.94 -12.99
CA VAL A 132 -8.16 10.32 -13.64
C VAL A 132 -8.32 11.61 -14.46
N GLN A 133 -9.41 11.75 -15.23
CA GLN A 133 -9.61 12.94 -16.05
C GLN A 133 -9.86 14.21 -15.23
N LEU A 134 -10.53 14.08 -14.08
CA LEU A 134 -10.80 15.22 -13.21
C LEU A 134 -9.61 15.60 -12.33
N TRP A 135 -8.90 14.62 -11.77
CA TRP A 135 -8.00 14.88 -10.63
C TRP A 135 -6.54 14.44 -10.81
N ALA A 136 -6.13 14.08 -12.03
CA ALA A 136 -4.73 13.77 -12.30
C ALA A 136 -3.79 14.92 -11.89
N GLY A 137 -2.82 14.61 -11.02
CA GLY A 137 -1.82 15.55 -10.53
C GLY A 137 -2.30 16.55 -9.48
N LEU A 138 -3.60 16.60 -9.13
CA LEU A 138 -4.12 17.57 -8.18
C LEU A 138 -3.68 17.27 -6.73
N LEU A 139 -3.66 16.01 -6.33
CA LEU A 139 -3.28 15.63 -4.96
C LEU A 139 -1.80 15.88 -4.62
N ARG A 140 -0.97 16.20 -5.62
CA ARG A 140 0.43 16.61 -5.42
C ARG A 140 0.58 18.07 -5.02
N GLN A 141 -0.46 18.89 -5.18
CA GLN A 141 -0.36 20.33 -4.97
C GLN A 141 -0.08 20.67 -3.50
N ARG A 142 0.90 21.56 -3.26
CA ARG A 142 1.29 22.07 -1.94
C ARG A 142 1.59 23.56 -2.05
N CYS A 143 1.46 24.29 -0.94
CA CYS A 143 1.87 25.69 -0.86
C CYS A 143 3.38 25.77 -0.65
N PHE A 144 4.10 26.31 -1.61
CA PHE A 144 5.55 26.51 -1.55
C PHE A 144 5.90 27.92 -1.09
N LEU A 145 7.04 28.00 -0.42
CA LEU A 145 7.58 29.22 0.15
C LEU A 145 8.13 30.14 -0.94
N GLU A 146 7.75 31.41 -0.90
CA GLU A 146 8.28 32.47 -1.75
C GLU A 146 8.76 33.66 -0.89
N LEU A 147 10.09 33.78 -0.74
CA LEU A 147 10.70 34.84 0.07
C LEU A 147 10.93 36.11 -0.77
N PRO A 148 10.84 37.30 -0.15
CA PRO A 148 11.31 38.52 -0.77
C PRO A 148 12.82 38.46 -1.05
N HIS A 149 13.27 39.14 -2.10
CA HIS A 149 14.61 39.01 -2.71
C HIS A 149 15.79 39.30 -1.76
N ASN A 150 15.54 39.92 -0.60
CA ASN A 150 16.55 40.39 0.33
C ASN A 150 16.73 39.50 1.58
N VAL A 151 16.12 38.31 1.60
CA VAL A 151 16.14 37.41 2.75
C VAL A 151 16.60 36.02 2.33
N THR A 152 17.64 35.52 2.97
CA THR A 152 18.05 34.12 2.90
C THR A 152 17.37 33.31 4.00
N LEU A 153 16.88 32.12 3.66
CA LEU A 153 16.20 31.21 4.57
C LEU A 153 17.03 30.97 5.85
N PRO A 154 16.55 31.35 7.05
CA PRO A 154 17.12 30.85 8.29
C PRO A 154 16.83 29.34 8.38
N ALA A 155 17.81 28.52 8.76
CA ALA A 155 17.64 27.06 8.90
C ALA A 155 16.50 26.68 9.90
N PRO A 156 15.88 25.47 9.85
CA PRO A 156 15.59 24.56 8.75
C PRO A 156 14.08 24.64 8.42
N ILE A 157 13.66 25.64 7.66
CA ILE A 157 12.25 25.80 7.28
C ILE A 157 11.91 24.85 6.12
N ALA A 158 10.75 24.18 6.19
CA ALA A 158 10.29 23.30 5.12
C ALA A 158 10.05 24.09 3.82
N SER A 159 10.32 23.47 2.67
CA SER A 159 10.10 24.11 1.36
C SER A 159 8.63 24.32 1.02
N HIS A 160 7.75 23.55 1.65
CA HIS A 160 6.31 23.59 1.52
C HIS A 160 5.66 23.58 2.90
N TYR A 161 4.44 24.12 2.98
CA TYR A 161 3.69 24.18 4.22
C TYR A 161 3.35 22.77 4.73
N GLN A 162 3.61 22.54 6.02
CA GLN A 162 3.33 21.29 6.72
C GLN A 162 2.55 21.58 8.00
N ILE A 163 1.56 20.73 8.30
CA ILE A 163 0.71 20.88 9.48
C ILE A 163 1.48 20.36 10.70
N MET A 164 1.94 21.27 11.56
CA MET A 164 2.83 20.93 12.68
C MET A 164 2.17 20.04 13.74
N GLU A 165 0.86 20.19 13.95
CA GLU A 165 0.07 19.39 14.90
C GLU A 165 -0.33 18.00 14.35
N ALA A 166 -0.23 17.79 13.03
CA ALA A 166 -0.67 16.56 12.36
C ALA A 166 0.30 16.20 11.23
N ALA A 167 1.48 15.68 11.59
CA ALA A 167 2.55 15.36 10.65
C ALA A 167 2.15 14.34 9.56
N ASP A 168 1.11 13.53 9.81
CA ASP A 168 0.59 12.54 8.85
C ASP A 168 -0.43 13.13 7.86
N LYS A 169 -0.87 14.39 8.07
CA LYS A 169 -1.84 15.07 7.20
C LYS A 169 -1.16 16.09 6.31
N ASP A 170 -1.46 16.00 5.03
CA ASP A 170 -0.98 16.93 4.02
C ASP A 170 -1.94 18.11 3.84
N TYR A 171 -1.42 19.33 3.68
CA TYR A 171 -2.22 20.47 3.26
C TYR A 171 -2.17 20.60 1.74
N ILE A 172 -3.25 20.22 1.06
CA ILE A 172 -3.38 20.28 -0.40
C ILE A 172 -4.02 21.62 -0.76
N CYS A 173 -3.36 22.39 -1.61
CA CYS A 173 -3.90 23.65 -2.13
C CYS A 173 -4.59 23.44 -3.48
N SER A 174 -5.48 24.37 -3.82
CA SER A 174 -6.05 24.50 -5.16
C SER A 174 -5.39 25.64 -5.94
N LEU A 175 -5.34 25.50 -7.27
CA LEU A 175 -4.97 26.59 -8.18
C LEU A 175 -6.16 27.53 -8.39
N ASP A 176 -5.93 28.79 -8.79
CA ASP A 176 -7.03 29.75 -8.99
C ASP A 176 -8.06 29.35 -10.07
N LYS A 177 -7.65 28.50 -11.01
CA LYS A 177 -8.53 27.91 -12.02
C LYS A 177 -9.48 26.86 -11.44
N ASP A 178 -9.11 26.26 -10.31
CA ASP A 178 -9.82 25.20 -9.62
C ASP A 178 -10.56 25.86 -8.43
N HIS A 179 -11.81 25.48 -8.18
CA HIS A 179 -12.63 26.06 -7.13
C HIS A 179 -12.53 25.27 -5.82
N GLY A 180 -11.32 24.83 -5.48
CA GLY A 180 -11.06 24.04 -4.29
C GLY A 180 -11.23 24.84 -3.01
N ILE A 181 -11.45 24.13 -1.89
CA ILE A 181 -11.71 24.73 -0.58
C ILE A 181 -10.44 25.39 0.00
N HIS A 182 -9.28 24.76 -0.20
CA HIS A 182 -8.03 25.22 0.38
C HIS A 182 -7.24 26.10 -0.58
N ARG A 183 -6.84 27.27 -0.08
CA ARG A 183 -6.00 28.24 -0.79
C ARG A 183 -4.79 28.60 0.07
N CYS A 184 -3.67 28.88 -0.59
CA CYS A 184 -2.44 29.29 0.09
C CYS A 184 -2.54 30.65 0.81
N HIS A 185 -3.58 31.45 0.52
CA HIS A 185 -3.84 32.71 1.20
C HIS A 185 -4.54 32.54 2.56
N ASP A 186 -5.22 31.41 2.77
CA ASP A 186 -6.05 31.15 3.97
C ASP A 186 -5.33 30.24 4.97
N LEU A 187 -4.00 30.26 4.99
CA LEU A 187 -3.19 29.42 5.88
C LEU A 187 -3.28 29.90 7.33
N PRO A 188 -3.43 29.00 8.31
CA PRO A 188 -3.44 29.38 9.71
C PRO A 188 -2.05 29.94 10.11
N PRO A 189 -2.00 30.99 10.95
CA PRO A 189 -0.76 31.60 11.37
C PRO A 189 0.12 30.60 12.13
N THR A 190 1.44 30.74 11.98
CA THR A 190 2.42 29.88 12.65
C THR A 190 2.26 30.01 14.16
N LYS A 191 2.19 28.86 14.85
CA LYS A 191 2.16 28.78 16.31
C LYS A 191 3.45 28.18 16.82
N GLU A 192 3.99 28.73 17.91
CA GLU A 192 5.11 28.18 18.65
C GLU A 192 4.61 27.83 20.06
N GLY A 193 4.27 26.56 20.29
CA GLY A 193 3.48 26.16 21.46
C GLY A 193 2.06 26.76 21.42
N ASP A 194 1.65 27.42 22.49
CA ASP A 194 0.33 28.08 22.60
C ASP A 194 0.32 29.53 22.07
N ARG A 195 1.47 30.01 21.57
CA ARG A 195 1.64 31.41 21.14
C ARG A 195 1.48 31.55 19.64
N LEU A 196 0.68 32.52 19.22
CA LEU A 196 0.49 32.90 17.82
C LEU A 196 1.58 33.90 17.40
N CYS A 197 2.25 33.63 16.29
CA CYS A 197 3.28 34.50 15.75
C CYS A 197 2.67 35.50 14.77
N GLU A 198 3.00 36.78 14.96
CA GLU A 198 2.54 37.89 14.10
C GLU A 198 3.71 38.65 13.44
N GLY A 199 4.96 38.30 13.77
CA GLY A 199 6.14 38.98 13.27
C GLY A 199 6.35 38.77 11.76
N THR A 200 6.95 39.76 11.10
CA THR A 200 7.37 39.67 9.70
C THR A 200 8.88 39.46 9.58
N VAL A 201 9.33 38.94 8.44
CA VAL A 201 10.75 38.62 8.20
C VAL A 201 11.64 39.87 8.20
N GLU A 202 11.11 41.03 7.81
CA GLU A 202 11.86 42.29 7.78
C GLU A 202 12.26 42.75 9.20
N GLN A 203 11.42 42.44 10.19
CA GLN A 203 11.65 42.79 11.59
C GLN A 203 12.75 41.93 12.25
N ILE A 204 13.13 40.78 11.65
CA ILE A 204 14.21 39.91 12.15
C ILE A 204 15.52 40.67 12.31
N ARG A 205 15.83 41.60 11.38
CA ARG A 205 17.08 42.37 11.42
C ARG A 205 17.14 43.34 12.59
N ASP A 206 15.99 43.87 13.01
CA ASP A 206 15.86 44.84 14.10
C ASP A 206 15.66 44.17 15.47
N SER A 207 15.21 42.92 15.51
CA SER A 207 14.84 42.18 16.72
C SER A 207 15.86 41.11 17.14
N LEU A 208 17.12 41.21 16.71
CA LEU A 208 18.20 40.24 16.99
C LEU A 208 18.55 40.06 18.49
N SER A 209 17.85 40.79 19.37
CA SER A 209 18.04 40.84 20.83
C SER A 209 16.84 40.40 21.65
N ASN A 210 15.68 40.11 21.04
CA ASN A 210 14.48 39.67 21.76
C ASN A 210 14.24 38.16 21.57
N GLU A 211 14.45 37.37 22.63
CA GLU A 211 14.07 35.94 22.68
C GLU A 211 12.54 35.70 22.50
N THR A 212 11.76 36.77 22.47
CA THR A 212 10.30 36.75 22.32
C THR A 212 9.82 37.05 20.91
N PHE A 213 10.68 37.31 19.94
CA PHE A 213 10.25 37.59 18.56
C PHE A 213 10.07 36.29 17.77
N CYS A 214 8.86 36.04 17.27
CA CYS A 214 8.57 34.91 16.39
C CYS A 214 7.84 35.37 15.12
N VAL A 215 8.23 34.77 14.00
CA VAL A 215 7.79 35.15 12.66
C VAL A 215 6.63 34.26 12.23
N ASN A 216 5.59 34.87 11.67
CA ASN A 216 4.55 34.11 11.00
C ASN A 216 5.09 33.61 9.65
N TRP A 217 5.61 32.39 9.60
CA TRP A 217 6.13 31.82 8.35
C TRP A 217 5.01 31.40 7.39
N SER A 218 3.81 31.11 7.90
CA SER A 218 2.65 30.70 7.10
C SER A 218 2.32 31.72 5.99
N GLN A 219 2.52 33.02 6.23
CA GLN A 219 2.21 34.08 5.26
C GLN A 219 3.08 34.06 3.99
N TYR A 220 4.22 33.39 4.01
CA TYR A 220 5.16 33.35 2.88
C TYR A 220 4.96 32.11 1.99
N TYR A 221 4.08 31.19 2.36
CA TYR A 221 3.71 30.04 1.52
C TYR A 221 2.59 30.42 0.56
N THR A 222 2.87 31.28 -0.41
CA THR A 222 1.84 31.87 -1.28
C THR A 222 1.62 31.10 -2.58
N ARG A 223 2.61 30.30 -3.02
CA ARG A 223 2.60 29.70 -4.34
C ARG A 223 2.16 28.25 -4.32
N CYS A 224 0.94 27.97 -4.81
CA CYS A 224 0.49 26.60 -5.03
C CYS A 224 1.17 25.99 -6.26
N LYS A 225 1.91 24.87 -6.09
CA LYS A 225 2.41 24.06 -7.22
C LYS A 225 2.39 22.58 -6.88
N ALA A 226 2.43 21.72 -7.89
CA ALA A 226 2.63 20.28 -7.70
C ALA A 226 4.00 20.01 -7.06
N GLY A 227 3.98 19.27 -5.95
CA GLY A 227 5.15 18.71 -5.29
C GLY A 227 5.51 17.32 -5.81
N ASP A 228 6.44 16.67 -5.12
CA ASP A 228 7.06 15.42 -5.59
C ASP A 228 6.29 14.16 -5.19
N LYS A 229 5.50 14.22 -4.11
CA LYS A 229 4.81 13.06 -3.51
C LYS A 229 3.32 13.30 -3.38
N ASN A 230 2.55 12.23 -3.60
CA ASN A 230 1.13 12.17 -3.29
C ASN A 230 0.91 11.85 -1.79
N PRO A 231 -0.29 12.08 -1.24
CA PRO A 231 -0.65 11.74 0.13
C PRO A 231 -0.47 10.24 0.46
N PHE A 232 -0.48 9.90 1.75
CA PHE A 232 -0.30 8.53 2.25
C PHE A 232 0.96 7.85 1.70
N GLN A 233 2.09 8.55 1.76
CA GLN A 233 3.38 8.07 1.23
C GLN A 233 3.35 7.71 -0.27
N GLY A 234 2.43 8.30 -1.03
CA GLY A 234 2.29 8.04 -2.46
C GLY A 234 1.30 6.92 -2.82
N ALA A 235 0.60 6.34 -1.84
CA ALA A 235 -0.31 5.23 -2.07
C ALA A 235 -1.63 5.64 -2.76
N ILE A 236 -2.07 6.89 -2.59
CA ILE A 236 -3.37 7.37 -3.10
C ILE A 236 -3.15 8.51 -4.09
N SER A 237 -3.63 8.32 -5.33
CA SER A 237 -3.60 9.35 -6.37
C SER A 237 -4.53 9.00 -7.53
N PHE A 238 -4.87 9.99 -8.34
CA PHE A 238 -5.63 9.81 -9.60
C PHE A 238 -4.74 10.04 -10.83
N ASP A 239 -3.42 9.87 -10.70
CA ASP A 239 -2.47 10.14 -11.77
C ASP A 239 -2.51 9.07 -12.88
N ASN A 240 -2.93 7.85 -12.54
CA ASN A 240 -3.04 6.71 -13.45
C ASN A 240 -4.25 5.84 -13.07
N VAL A 241 -4.77 5.06 -14.01
CA VAL A 241 -5.93 4.18 -13.80
C VAL A 241 -5.71 3.17 -12.66
N GLY A 242 -4.51 2.60 -12.53
CA GLY A 242 -4.21 1.67 -11.44
C GLY A 242 -4.27 2.30 -10.05
N MET A 243 -3.78 3.54 -9.90
CA MET A 243 -3.85 4.27 -8.64
C MET A 243 -5.26 4.78 -8.34
N ALA A 244 -6.03 5.12 -9.38
CA ALA A 244 -7.44 5.43 -9.23
C ALA A 244 -8.22 4.20 -8.75
N TRP A 245 -7.89 3.00 -9.23
CA TRP A 245 -8.50 1.75 -8.76
C TRP A 245 -8.17 1.42 -7.31
N THR A 246 -6.96 1.69 -6.82
CA THR A 246 -6.64 1.51 -5.40
C THR A 246 -7.44 2.48 -4.53
N ALA A 247 -7.58 3.75 -4.96
CA ALA A 247 -8.42 4.73 -4.27
C ALA A 247 -9.91 4.32 -4.27
N ILE A 248 -10.45 3.89 -5.41
CA ILE A 248 -11.84 3.43 -5.54
C ILE A 248 -12.11 2.19 -4.67
N PHE A 249 -11.16 1.25 -4.62
CA PHE A 249 -11.28 0.07 -3.77
C PHE A 249 -11.45 0.45 -2.29
N LEU A 250 -10.66 1.41 -1.80
CA LEU A 250 -10.77 1.93 -0.43
C LEU A 250 -12.10 2.66 -0.19
N VAL A 251 -12.59 3.40 -1.19
CA VAL A 251 -13.90 4.05 -1.10
C VAL A 251 -15.03 3.04 -0.97
N ILE A 252 -15.01 1.98 -1.80
CA ILE A 252 -16.03 0.92 -1.77
C ILE A 252 -15.95 0.08 -0.48
N SER A 253 -14.76 -0.09 0.11
CA SER A 253 -14.62 -0.74 1.41
C SER A 253 -15.06 0.13 2.59
N LEU A 254 -15.50 1.38 2.32
CA LEU A 254 -15.92 2.37 3.31
C LEU A 254 -14.84 2.70 4.36
N GLU A 255 -13.56 2.56 3.99
CA GLU A 255 -12.42 2.81 4.86
C GLU A 255 -11.66 4.04 4.37
N GLY A 256 -11.54 5.09 5.20
CA GLY A 256 -10.79 6.31 4.84
C GLY A 256 -11.36 7.10 3.67
N TRP A 257 -12.55 6.76 3.16
CA TRP A 257 -13.14 7.37 1.96
C TRP A 257 -13.42 8.87 2.10
N THR A 258 -13.77 9.32 3.30
CA THR A 258 -14.00 10.74 3.60
C THR A 258 -12.71 11.55 3.50
N GLU A 259 -11.56 10.97 3.87
CA GLU A 259 -10.26 11.64 3.78
C GLU A 259 -9.86 11.86 2.31
N ILE A 260 -10.07 10.85 1.46
CA ILE A 260 -9.85 10.96 0.02
C ILE A 260 -10.78 12.04 -0.58
N MET A 261 -12.06 12.02 -0.19
CA MET A 261 -13.02 13.03 -0.64
C MET A 261 -12.60 14.44 -0.23
N TYR A 262 -12.22 14.65 1.04
CA TYR A 262 -11.78 15.96 1.52
C TYR A 262 -10.54 16.45 0.77
N TYR A 263 -9.54 15.59 0.55
CA TYR A 263 -8.36 15.96 -0.24
C TYR A 263 -8.69 16.36 -1.68
N VAL A 264 -9.67 15.73 -2.30
CA VAL A 264 -10.14 16.10 -3.64
C VAL A 264 -10.92 17.41 -3.61
N GLN A 265 -11.80 17.61 -2.62
CA GLN A 265 -12.56 18.86 -2.46
C GLN A 265 -11.66 20.07 -2.17
N ASP A 266 -10.60 19.86 -1.39
CA ASP A 266 -9.61 20.89 -1.08
C ASP A 266 -8.85 21.34 -2.32
N ALA A 267 -8.56 20.42 -3.24
CA ALA A 267 -7.76 20.67 -4.43
C ALA A 267 -8.55 21.10 -5.67
N HIS A 268 -9.80 20.65 -5.83
CA HIS A 268 -10.55 20.81 -7.08
C HIS A 268 -11.89 21.56 -6.91
N SER A 269 -12.85 20.98 -6.19
CA SER A 269 -14.17 21.59 -6.03
C SER A 269 -14.96 21.03 -4.85
N PHE A 270 -15.75 21.88 -4.20
CA PHE A 270 -16.70 21.44 -3.18
C PHE A 270 -17.67 20.36 -3.70
N TRP A 271 -18.07 20.39 -4.97
CA TRP A 271 -19.08 19.49 -5.55
C TRP A 271 -18.61 18.06 -5.79
N ASP A 272 -17.33 17.76 -5.58
CA ASP A 272 -16.77 16.43 -5.82
C ASP A 272 -17.40 15.34 -4.92
N TRP A 273 -18.09 15.71 -3.83
CA TRP A 273 -18.85 14.77 -2.99
C TRP A 273 -19.86 13.93 -3.78
N VAL A 274 -20.41 14.46 -4.87
CA VAL A 274 -21.38 13.75 -5.73
C VAL A 274 -20.76 12.49 -6.31
N TYR A 275 -19.50 12.56 -6.76
CA TYR A 275 -18.79 11.40 -7.29
C TYR A 275 -18.68 10.30 -6.22
N PHE A 276 -18.29 10.65 -4.99
CA PHE A 276 -18.06 9.68 -3.93
C PHE A 276 -19.36 9.05 -3.44
N VAL A 277 -20.43 9.85 -3.31
CA VAL A 277 -21.75 9.32 -2.93
C VAL A 277 -22.31 8.39 -4.01
N LEU A 278 -22.17 8.74 -5.30
CA LEU A 278 -22.59 7.87 -6.40
C LEU A 278 -21.76 6.59 -6.54
N LEU A 279 -20.51 6.61 -6.08
CA LEU A 279 -19.66 5.42 -6.08
C LEU A 279 -20.01 4.46 -4.94
N ILE A 280 -20.49 4.98 -3.81
CA ILE A 280 -20.84 4.21 -2.61
C ILE A 280 -22.24 3.57 -2.73
N VAL A 281 -23.20 4.28 -3.33
CA VAL A 281 -24.60 3.85 -3.50
C VAL A 281 -24.74 2.89 -4.67
#